data_AF-A0A7S2M9X0-F1
#
_entry.id   AF-A0A7S2M9X0-F1
#
_cell.length_a   1.000
_cell.length_b   1.000
_cell.length_c   1.000
_cell.angle_alpha   90.00
_cell.angle_beta   90.00
_cell.angle_gamma   90.00
#
_symmetry.space_group_name_H-M   'P 1'
#
loop_
_entity.id
_entity.type
_entity.pdbx_description
1 polymer ?
#
loop_
_entity_poly.entity_id
_entity_poly.type
_entity_poly.pdbx_seq_one_letter_code
_entity_poly.pdbx_strand_id
1 'polypeptide(L)'
;MAEKVLGSVKWFSNKKGYGFITPAEGSPISEDIFVHQSSITSEGYRTLDEGWAVEFEIGHDDDGKVKAVSVTAPGGGPCSGPRKSRNNRRRETGEQAPRTVKGPPKPRDPFWHEDLSEAVKAAFVEKEIRTSTGTIDVSVDDSRVKLGTNGYSSMAHADGIIAEGSFTCDADGNASFVWSHCISFSNGEWVTSAEKVPSLVSSFSLSDANILPVGTDETAETLWGEKPDPKMSLEANGFQMRRVVLTPRRRR
;
A
#
# COMPACT_ATOMS: atom_id res chain seq x y z
N MET A 1 -38.05 27.42 -5.78
CA MET A 1 -36.58 27.43 -5.93
C MET A 1 -36.03 26.97 -4.59
N ALA A 2 -35.23 25.91 -4.55
CA ALA A 2 -34.63 25.45 -3.30
C ALA A 2 -33.61 26.49 -2.83
N GLU A 3 -33.65 26.83 -1.54
CA GLU A 3 -32.72 27.78 -0.96
C GLU A 3 -31.35 27.10 -0.82
N LYS A 4 -30.33 27.71 -1.43
CA LYS A 4 -28.95 27.23 -1.37
C LYS A 4 -28.24 27.88 -0.20
N VAL A 5 -27.65 27.04 0.63
CA VAL A 5 -26.96 27.43 1.86
C VAL A 5 -25.49 27.09 1.73
N LEU A 6 -24.64 27.99 2.21
CA LEU A 6 -23.21 27.77 2.31
C LEU A 6 -22.88 27.13 3.66
N GLY A 7 -21.91 26.24 3.68
CA GLY A 7 -21.40 25.66 4.92
C GLY A 7 -20.01 25.08 4.73
N SER A 8 -19.46 24.51 5.80
CA SER A 8 -18.17 23.84 5.80
C SER A 8 -18.31 22.37 6.22
N VAL A 9 -17.56 21.48 5.57
CA VAL A 9 -17.58 20.05 5.88
C VAL A 9 -16.94 19.83 7.24
N LYS A 10 -17.73 19.37 8.23
CA LYS A 10 -17.23 19.08 9.57
C LYS A 10 -16.41 17.81 9.59
N TRP A 11 -16.90 16.78 8.90
CA TRP A 11 -16.14 15.55 8.64
C TRP A 11 -16.88 14.73 7.58
N PHE A 12 -16.15 13.92 6.82
CA PHE A 12 -16.74 13.02 5.84
C PHE A 12 -15.92 11.73 5.73
N SER A 13 -16.60 10.58 5.84
CA SER A 13 -15.93 9.29 5.72
C SER A 13 -16.02 8.78 4.29
N ASN A 14 -14.96 8.94 3.51
CA ASN A 14 -14.87 8.42 2.13
C ASN A 14 -15.05 6.89 2.03
N LYS A 15 -14.78 6.16 3.13
CA LYS A 15 -14.98 4.71 3.21
C LYS A 15 -16.45 4.34 3.45
N LYS A 16 -17.16 5.12 4.26
CA LYS A 16 -18.57 4.86 4.60
C LYS A 16 -19.56 5.62 3.71
N GLY A 17 -19.12 6.65 3.00
CA GLY A 17 -19.93 7.43 2.07
C GLY A 17 -20.87 8.46 2.71
N TYR A 18 -20.64 8.86 3.97
CA TYR A 18 -21.44 9.87 4.65
C TYR A 18 -20.61 10.75 5.59
N GLY A 19 -21.19 11.88 5.97
CA GLY A 19 -20.57 12.86 6.87
C GLY A 19 -21.54 13.93 7.35
N PHE A 20 -20.99 15.02 7.88
CA PHE A 20 -21.76 16.17 8.36
C PHE A 20 -21.15 17.48 7.86
N ILE A 21 -22.02 18.46 7.60
CA ILE A 21 -21.69 19.81 7.18
C ILE A 21 -22.20 20.77 8.24
N THR A 22 -21.36 21.71 8.66
CA THR A 22 -21.73 22.81 9.55
C THR A 22 -22.15 24.01 8.69
N PRO A 23 -23.40 24.47 8.76
CA PRO A 23 -23.87 25.65 8.02
C PRO A 23 -23.07 26.91 8.39
N ALA A 24 -22.93 27.85 7.45
CA ALA A 24 -22.28 29.13 7.71
C ALA A 24 -23.12 30.01 8.63
N GLU A 25 -22.46 30.92 9.36
CA GLU A 25 -23.11 31.88 10.26
C GLU A 25 -24.12 32.76 9.48
N GLY A 26 -25.38 32.80 9.92
CA GLY A 26 -26.48 33.48 9.21
C GLY A 26 -27.37 32.57 8.36
N SER A 27 -27.11 31.25 8.34
CA SER A 27 -27.98 30.26 7.68
C SER A 27 -29.28 30.02 8.48
N PRO A 28 -30.38 29.59 7.82
CA PRO A 28 -31.66 29.32 8.49
C PRO A 28 -31.62 28.13 9.47
N ILE A 29 -30.52 27.37 9.50
CA ILE A 29 -30.30 26.22 10.38
C ILE A 29 -28.93 26.37 11.04
N SER A 30 -28.89 26.19 12.36
CA SER A 30 -27.66 26.26 13.18
C SER A 30 -27.11 24.89 13.59
N GLU A 31 -27.81 23.80 13.26
CA GLU A 31 -27.42 22.43 13.57
C GLU A 31 -26.59 21.80 12.45
N ASP A 32 -25.76 20.80 12.78
CA ASP A 32 -24.98 20.06 11.80
C ASP A 32 -25.89 19.24 10.88
N ILE A 33 -25.70 19.40 9.57
CA ILE A 33 -26.55 18.78 8.56
C ILE A 33 -25.89 17.50 8.05
N PHE A 34 -26.66 16.42 8.03
CA PHE A 34 -26.20 15.14 7.49
C PHE A 34 -26.02 15.18 5.98
N VAL A 35 -24.92 14.65 5.46
CA VAL A 35 -24.66 14.51 4.02
C VAL A 35 -24.32 13.07 3.67
N HIS A 36 -24.96 12.56 2.61
CA HIS A 36 -24.63 11.26 2.01
C HIS A 36 -23.99 11.46 0.63
N GLN A 37 -23.11 10.55 0.23
CA GLN A 37 -22.43 10.59 -1.07
C GLN A 37 -23.40 10.65 -2.26
N SER A 38 -24.61 10.10 -2.12
CA SER A 38 -25.63 10.15 -3.19
C SER A 38 -26.06 11.59 -3.52
N SER A 39 -26.01 12.47 -2.53
CA SER A 39 -26.42 13.87 -2.62
C SER A 39 -25.32 14.80 -3.16
N ILE A 40 -24.09 14.30 -3.34
CA ILE A 40 -22.96 15.10 -3.85
C ILE A 40 -22.98 15.10 -5.37
N THR A 41 -23.03 16.29 -5.95
CA THR A 41 -22.98 16.50 -7.39
C THR A 41 -21.52 16.53 -7.85
N SER A 42 -21.05 15.42 -8.41
CA SER A 42 -19.69 15.28 -8.97
C SER A 42 -19.68 14.22 -10.09
N GLU A 43 -18.87 14.44 -11.13
CA GLU A 43 -18.72 13.54 -12.29
C GLU A 43 -17.84 12.30 -11.99
N GLY A 44 -17.42 12.09 -10.73
CA GLY A 44 -16.50 11.02 -10.35
C GLY A 44 -16.63 10.58 -8.89
N TYR A 45 -15.51 10.20 -8.26
CA TYR A 45 -15.50 9.73 -6.87
C TYR A 45 -15.96 10.86 -5.93
N ARG A 46 -17.06 10.62 -5.21
CA ARG A 46 -17.81 11.65 -4.46
C ARG A 46 -17.24 11.80 -3.05
N THR A 47 -16.19 12.61 -2.95
CA THR A 47 -15.45 12.82 -1.69
C THR A 47 -15.53 14.27 -1.25
N LEU A 48 -15.61 14.46 0.06
CA LEU A 48 -15.47 15.75 0.71
C LEU A 48 -14.31 15.66 1.70
N ASP A 49 -13.45 16.67 1.73
CA ASP A 49 -12.43 16.78 2.77
C ASP A 49 -12.94 17.69 3.89
N GLU A 50 -12.49 17.41 5.12
CA GLU A 50 -12.81 18.20 6.30
C GLU A 50 -12.34 19.66 6.15
N GLY A 51 -13.16 20.60 6.57
CA GLY A 51 -12.93 22.04 6.50
C GLY A 51 -13.28 22.67 5.14
N TRP A 52 -13.71 21.91 4.13
CA TRP A 52 -14.05 22.48 2.83
C TRP A 52 -15.36 23.25 2.82
N ALA A 53 -15.35 24.42 2.19
CA ALA A 53 -16.56 25.16 1.90
C ALA A 53 -17.38 24.45 0.82
N VAL A 54 -18.69 24.33 1.05
CA VAL A 54 -19.65 23.67 0.17
C VAL A 54 -20.93 24.49 0.10
N GLU A 55 -21.64 24.36 -1.01
CA GLU A 55 -22.95 24.93 -1.25
C GLU A 55 -23.94 23.78 -1.43
N PHE A 56 -25.01 23.79 -0.66
CA PHE A 56 -25.98 22.70 -0.65
C PHE A 56 -27.39 23.22 -0.43
N GLU A 57 -28.37 22.41 -0.80
CA GLU A 57 -29.78 22.67 -0.54
C GLU A 57 -30.22 21.88 0.69
N ILE A 58 -31.11 22.48 1.49
CA ILE A 58 -31.68 21.82 2.66
C ILE A 58 -32.83 20.93 2.19
N GLY A 59 -32.70 19.62 2.40
CA GLY A 59 -33.76 18.64 2.19
C GLY A 59 -34.16 17.96 3.51
N HIS A 60 -35.27 17.24 3.47
CA HIS A 60 -35.72 16.41 4.59
C HIS A 60 -35.70 14.94 4.16
N ASP A 61 -35.33 14.05 5.08
CA ASP A 61 -35.45 12.60 4.89
C ASP A 61 -36.87 12.11 5.19
N ASP A 62 -37.15 10.85 4.87
CA ASP A 62 -38.48 10.23 5.09
C ASP A 62 -38.89 10.25 6.58
N ASP A 63 -37.91 10.29 7.50
CA ASP A 63 -38.09 10.44 8.94
C ASP A 63 -38.15 11.91 9.43
N GLY A 64 -38.23 12.89 8.52
CA GLY A 64 -38.35 14.33 8.83
C GLY A 64 -37.03 15.03 9.22
N LYS A 65 -35.92 14.30 9.30
CA LYS A 65 -34.60 14.85 9.65
C LYS A 65 -33.99 15.66 8.51
N VAL A 66 -33.24 16.70 8.87
CA VAL A 66 -32.59 17.60 7.93
C VAL A 66 -31.37 16.92 7.29
N LYS A 67 -31.31 16.94 5.94
CA LYS A 67 -30.19 16.40 5.15
C LYS A 67 -29.78 17.38 4.05
N ALA A 68 -28.50 17.35 3.67
CA ALA A 68 -28.00 18.12 2.55
C ALA A 68 -28.31 17.38 1.22
N VAL A 69 -28.91 18.11 0.28
CA VAL A 69 -29.16 17.65 -1.09
C VAL A 69 -28.44 18.56 -2.09
N SER A 70 -28.10 18.01 -3.26
CA SER A 70 -27.40 18.76 -4.32
C SER A 70 -26.11 19.46 -3.86
N VAL A 71 -25.27 18.78 -3.10
CA VAL A 71 -24.03 19.35 -2.54
C VAL A 71 -23.01 19.60 -3.65
N THR A 72 -22.56 20.84 -3.75
CA THR A 72 -21.62 21.37 -4.76
C THR A 72 -20.53 22.22 -4.10
N ALA A 73 -19.49 22.57 -4.86
CA ALA A 73 -18.56 23.61 -4.43
C ALA A 73 -19.26 24.99 -4.50
N PRO A 74 -18.83 25.99 -3.69
CA PRO A 74 -19.37 27.34 -3.77
C PRO A 74 -19.36 27.87 -5.20
N GLY A 75 -20.51 28.34 -5.69
CA GLY A 75 -20.68 28.75 -7.09
C GLY A 75 -21.12 27.62 -8.04
N GLY A 76 -21.57 26.48 -7.51
CA GLY A 76 -22.15 25.38 -8.28
C GLY A 76 -21.15 24.50 -9.04
N GLY A 77 -19.85 24.64 -8.74
CA GLY A 77 -18.81 23.79 -9.31
C GLY A 77 -18.86 22.35 -8.79
N PRO A 78 -18.29 21.36 -9.51
CA PRO A 78 -18.24 19.99 -9.02
C PRO A 78 -17.38 19.91 -7.74
N CYS A 79 -17.85 19.17 -6.74
CA CYS A 79 -17.03 18.77 -5.59
C CYS A 79 -15.97 17.77 -6.07
N SER A 80 -14.87 18.28 -6.62
CA SER A 80 -13.68 17.51 -6.97
C SER A 80 -12.50 18.11 -6.21
N GLY A 81 -11.98 17.36 -5.25
CA GLY A 81 -10.67 17.66 -4.68
C GLY A 81 -9.57 17.75 -5.74
N PRO A 82 -8.39 18.29 -5.38
CA PRO A 82 -7.22 18.23 -6.24
C PRO A 82 -6.96 16.76 -6.60
N ARG A 83 -7.18 16.45 -7.88
CA ARG A 83 -7.04 15.11 -8.45
C ARG A 83 -5.63 14.57 -8.17
N LYS A 84 -5.46 13.67 -7.20
CA LYS A 84 -4.41 12.64 -7.31
C LYS A 84 -4.88 11.58 -8.32
N SER A 85 -4.93 11.97 -9.59
CA SER A 85 -5.04 11.05 -10.72
C SER A 85 -4.04 11.47 -11.78
N ARG A 86 -2.81 10.97 -11.63
CA ARG A 86 -1.91 10.77 -12.77
C ARG A 86 -2.32 9.45 -13.42
N ASN A 87 -2.49 9.49 -14.73
CA ASN A 87 -2.75 8.39 -15.65
C ASN A 87 -4.19 7.87 -15.70
N ASN A 88 -5.08 8.56 -16.42
CA ASN A 88 -5.89 7.86 -17.45
C ASN A 88 -6.55 8.78 -18.50
N ARG A 89 -5.84 9.78 -19.06
CA ARG A 89 -6.40 10.67 -20.08
C ARG A 89 -5.65 10.62 -21.40
N ARG A 90 -5.45 9.40 -21.92
CA ARG A 90 -4.93 9.22 -23.28
C ARG A 90 -5.58 8.02 -23.95
N ARG A 91 -6.85 8.16 -24.32
CA ARG A 91 -7.37 7.32 -25.40
C ARG A 91 -8.38 7.94 -26.33
N GLU A 92 -8.93 9.13 -26.07
CA GLU A 92 -9.91 9.70 -26.97
C GLU A 92 -9.58 11.16 -27.29
N THR A 93 -9.72 11.51 -28.57
CA THR A 93 -9.46 12.77 -29.28
C THR A 93 -8.02 13.03 -29.71
N GLY A 94 -7.83 12.93 -31.03
CA GLY A 94 -6.57 13.01 -31.74
C GLY A 94 -6.23 14.44 -32.17
N GLU A 95 -5.44 15.13 -31.35
CA GLU A 95 -4.74 16.34 -31.77
C GLU A 95 -3.29 16.27 -31.28
N GLN A 96 -2.35 16.16 -32.23
CA GLN A 96 -0.93 16.02 -31.93
C GLN A 96 -0.32 17.37 -31.55
N ALA A 97 -0.18 17.62 -30.24
CA ALA A 97 0.68 18.69 -29.72
C ALA A 97 2.17 18.29 -29.82
N PRO A 98 3.09 19.26 -30.02
CA PRO A 98 4.48 18.97 -30.33
C PRO A 98 5.19 18.29 -29.16
N ARG A 99 5.94 17.22 -29.48
CA ARG A 99 6.70 16.42 -28.52
C ARG A 99 7.79 17.28 -27.88
N THR A 100 7.56 17.78 -26.68
CA THR A 100 8.68 18.13 -25.80
C THR A 100 9.41 16.82 -25.47
N VAL A 101 10.67 16.75 -25.89
CA VAL A 101 11.56 15.62 -25.62
C VAL A 101 11.57 15.42 -24.12
N LYS A 102 10.98 14.30 -23.68
CA LYS A 102 11.04 13.88 -22.29
C LYS A 102 12.52 13.69 -22.00
N GLY A 103 13.08 14.56 -21.16
CA GLY A 103 14.44 14.38 -20.66
C GLY A 103 14.60 12.95 -20.16
N PRO A 104 15.82 12.38 -20.24
CA PRO A 104 16.04 10.99 -19.86
C PRO A 104 15.44 10.74 -18.48
N PRO A 105 14.85 9.55 -18.25
CA PRO A 105 14.30 9.22 -16.94
C PRO A 105 15.34 9.59 -15.88
N LYS A 106 14.92 10.30 -14.82
CA LYS A 106 15.79 10.51 -13.67
C LYS A 106 16.41 9.14 -13.33
N PRO A 107 17.74 9.02 -13.23
CA PRO A 107 18.34 7.78 -12.81
C PRO A 107 17.66 7.41 -11.50
N ARG A 108 16.96 6.28 -11.53
CA ARG A 108 16.55 5.63 -10.31
C ARG A 108 17.83 4.95 -9.89
N ASP A 109 18.46 5.45 -8.83
CA ASP A 109 19.64 4.80 -8.30
C ASP A 109 19.29 3.32 -8.11
N PRO A 110 20.00 2.42 -8.80
CA PRO A 110 19.72 1.02 -8.68
C PRO A 110 19.93 0.65 -7.21
N PHE A 111 18.93 -0.04 -6.67
CA PHE A 111 18.94 -0.62 -5.33
C PHE A 111 20.23 -1.41 -5.18
N TRP A 112 21.11 -0.94 -4.31
CA TRP A 112 22.26 -1.68 -3.81
C TRP A 112 22.58 -1.11 -2.43
N HIS A 113 23.05 -1.93 -1.50
CA HIS A 113 23.94 -1.39 -0.46
C HIS A 113 25.03 -0.63 -1.21
N GLU A 114 25.40 0.58 -0.78
CA GLU A 114 26.31 1.45 -1.56
C GLU A 114 27.64 0.75 -1.92
N ASP A 115 27.96 -0.32 -1.20
CA ASP A 115 29.18 -1.10 -1.30
C ASP A 115 29.09 -2.39 -2.14
N LEU A 116 27.91 -2.81 -2.63
CA LEU A 116 27.83 -4.09 -3.36
C LEU A 116 28.72 -4.06 -4.61
N SER A 117 29.59 -5.07 -4.71
CA SER A 117 30.54 -5.20 -5.80
C SER A 117 29.85 -5.40 -7.15
N GLU A 118 30.48 -4.92 -8.22
CA GLU A 118 29.96 -5.09 -9.59
C GLU A 118 29.76 -6.56 -9.97
N ALA A 119 30.56 -7.47 -9.38
CA ALA A 119 30.40 -8.92 -9.58
C ALA A 119 29.05 -9.43 -9.04
N VAL A 120 28.67 -9.02 -7.83
CA VAL A 120 27.37 -9.39 -7.25
C VAL A 120 26.24 -8.78 -8.07
N LYS A 121 26.38 -7.52 -8.51
CA LYS A 121 25.36 -6.88 -9.37
C LYS A 121 25.15 -7.64 -10.68
N ALA A 122 26.24 -8.07 -11.32
CA ALA A 122 26.18 -8.86 -12.54
C ALA A 122 25.47 -10.22 -12.32
N ALA A 123 25.78 -10.91 -11.21
CA ALA A 123 25.13 -12.18 -10.87
C ALA A 123 23.60 -12.03 -10.72
N PHE A 124 23.11 -10.91 -10.19
CA PHE A 124 21.69 -10.65 -10.03
C PHE A 124 20.98 -10.44 -11.37
N VAL A 125 21.65 -9.73 -12.28
CA VAL A 125 21.14 -9.50 -13.64
C VAL A 125 21.07 -10.82 -14.40
N GLU A 126 22.10 -11.65 -14.31
CA GLU A 126 22.15 -12.98 -14.94
C GLU A 126 21.06 -13.91 -14.41
N LYS A 127 20.80 -13.87 -13.11
CA LYS A 127 19.77 -14.67 -12.44
C LYS A 127 18.35 -14.11 -12.54
N GLU A 128 18.15 -13.01 -13.26
CA GLU A 128 16.87 -12.30 -13.37
C GLU A 128 16.24 -11.94 -12.00
N ILE A 129 17.08 -11.71 -10.98
CA ILE A 129 16.60 -11.38 -9.64
C ILE A 129 15.93 -10.01 -9.66
N ARG A 130 14.67 -9.98 -9.19
CA ARG A 130 13.87 -8.77 -9.18
C ARG A 130 14.35 -7.81 -8.09
N THR A 131 14.87 -6.67 -8.53
CA THR A 131 15.07 -5.49 -7.69
C THR A 131 13.90 -4.52 -7.87
N SER A 132 13.29 -4.09 -6.76
CA SER A 132 12.25 -3.06 -6.76
C SER A 132 12.76 -1.82 -6.03
N THR A 133 12.05 -0.69 -6.13
CA THR A 133 12.44 0.53 -5.41
C THR A 133 12.28 0.27 -3.90
N GLY A 134 13.37 -0.12 -3.26
CA GLY A 134 13.43 -0.36 -1.82
C GLY A 134 13.63 -1.80 -1.38
N THR A 135 13.55 -2.79 -2.28
CA THR A 135 13.63 -4.21 -1.88
C THR A 135 14.26 -5.15 -2.91
N ILE A 136 14.96 -6.18 -2.42
CA ILE A 136 15.31 -7.42 -3.14
C ILE A 136 14.43 -8.54 -2.62
N ASP A 137 13.89 -9.35 -3.53
CA ASP A 137 13.18 -10.59 -3.20
C ASP A 137 13.94 -11.78 -3.80
N VAL A 138 14.36 -12.72 -2.95
CA VAL A 138 15.12 -13.92 -3.36
C VAL A 138 14.57 -15.18 -2.71
N SER A 139 14.82 -16.29 -3.39
CA SER A 139 14.65 -17.65 -2.90
C SER A 139 16.02 -18.21 -2.51
N VAL A 140 16.11 -18.85 -1.35
CA VAL A 140 17.29 -19.62 -0.92
C VAL A 140 16.77 -20.87 -0.23
N ASP A 141 17.09 -22.04 -0.78
CA ASP A 141 16.56 -23.33 -0.34
C ASP A 141 15.02 -23.28 -0.17
N ASP A 142 14.51 -23.71 0.99
CA ASP A 142 13.10 -23.71 1.37
C ASP A 142 12.61 -22.36 1.92
N SER A 143 13.40 -21.29 1.74
CA SER A 143 13.12 -19.95 2.26
C SER A 143 12.86 -18.94 1.15
N ARG A 144 12.01 -17.96 1.47
CA ARG A 144 11.81 -16.73 0.71
C ARG A 144 12.21 -15.56 1.56
N VAL A 145 13.23 -14.83 1.11
CA VAL A 145 13.83 -13.74 1.87
C VAL A 145 13.62 -12.43 1.12
N LYS A 146 13.10 -11.45 1.84
CA LYS A 146 12.93 -10.08 1.38
C LYS A 146 13.87 -9.16 2.14
N LEU A 147 14.69 -8.44 1.41
CA LEU A 147 15.68 -7.50 1.93
C LEU A 147 15.22 -6.09 1.64
N GLY A 148 15.03 -5.26 2.67
CA GLY A 148 14.62 -3.86 2.57
C GLY A 148 15.78 -2.87 2.71
N THR A 149 15.61 -1.63 2.23
CA THR A 149 16.67 -0.60 2.25
C THR A 149 17.14 -0.14 3.63
N ASN A 150 16.39 -0.38 4.69
CA ASN A 150 16.70 0.15 6.03
C ASN A 150 17.39 -0.90 6.92
N GLY A 151 18.05 -1.90 6.31
CA GLY A 151 18.56 -3.06 7.04
C GLY A 151 17.45 -3.95 7.59
N TYR A 152 16.21 -3.79 7.12
CA TYR A 152 15.08 -4.62 7.50
C TYR A 152 15.03 -5.88 6.63
N SER A 153 14.76 -7.02 7.25
CA SER A 153 14.56 -8.29 6.55
C SER A 153 13.31 -9.00 7.03
N SER A 154 12.66 -9.70 6.12
CA SER A 154 11.56 -10.60 6.43
C SER A 154 11.72 -11.89 5.64
N MET A 155 11.40 -13.02 6.27
CA MET A 155 11.56 -14.34 5.67
C MET A 155 10.32 -15.20 5.93
N ALA A 156 10.02 -16.06 4.96
CA ALA A 156 9.08 -17.16 5.11
C ALA A 156 9.77 -18.48 4.75
N HIS A 157 9.52 -19.54 5.52
CA HIS A 157 10.07 -20.88 5.34
C HIS A 157 8.95 -21.89 5.04
N ALA A 158 9.23 -22.94 4.26
CA ALA A 158 8.27 -23.98 3.88
C ALA A 158 7.63 -24.72 5.07
N ASP A 159 8.39 -24.93 6.14
CA ASP A 159 7.91 -25.49 7.41
C ASP A 159 6.80 -24.66 8.10
N GLY A 160 6.45 -23.49 7.56
CA GLY A 160 5.46 -22.59 8.15
C GLY A 160 6.09 -21.76 9.26
N ILE A 161 7.30 -21.24 9.01
CA ILE A 161 7.96 -20.30 9.91
C ILE A 161 8.06 -18.95 9.20
N ILE A 162 7.72 -17.88 9.91
CA ILE A 162 7.86 -16.51 9.43
C ILE A 162 8.70 -15.75 10.42
N ALA A 163 9.71 -15.05 9.89
CA ALA A 163 10.64 -14.29 10.69
C ALA A 163 10.76 -12.85 10.18
N GLU A 164 10.96 -11.93 11.11
CA GLU A 164 11.27 -10.54 10.86
C GLU A 164 12.50 -10.15 11.67
N GLY A 165 13.39 -9.38 11.07
CA GLY A 165 14.63 -9.01 11.71
C GLY A 165 15.39 -7.93 10.97
N SER A 166 16.62 -7.73 11.39
CA SER A 166 17.57 -6.90 10.67
C SER A 166 18.56 -7.75 9.89
N PHE A 167 19.17 -7.15 8.87
CA PHE A 167 20.29 -7.75 8.16
C PHE A 167 21.39 -6.73 7.91
N THR A 168 22.61 -7.22 7.77
CA THR A 168 23.77 -6.47 7.29
C THR A 168 24.31 -7.15 6.04
N CYS A 169 24.85 -6.39 5.09
CA CYS A 169 25.46 -6.93 3.88
C CYS A 169 26.78 -6.22 3.63
N ASP A 170 27.84 -6.99 3.36
CA ASP A 170 29.13 -6.42 2.98
C ASP A 170 29.25 -6.15 1.46
N ALA A 171 30.40 -5.63 1.05
CA ALA A 171 30.68 -5.32 -0.35
C ALA A 171 30.72 -6.56 -1.26
N ASP A 172 31.09 -7.70 -0.69
CA ASP A 172 31.17 -8.98 -1.41
C ASP A 172 29.81 -9.68 -1.48
N GLY A 173 28.77 -9.08 -0.90
CA GLY A 173 27.40 -9.58 -0.91
C GLY A 173 27.11 -10.61 0.16
N ASN A 174 27.94 -10.74 1.20
CA ASN A 174 27.65 -11.62 2.31
C ASN A 174 26.60 -10.96 3.22
N ALA A 175 25.38 -11.49 3.16
CA ALA A 175 24.27 -11.07 3.99
C ALA A 175 24.25 -11.87 5.30
N SER A 176 24.10 -11.19 6.43
CA SER A 176 23.93 -11.78 7.76
C SER A 176 22.67 -11.26 8.42
N PHE A 177 21.92 -12.13 9.09
CA PHE A 177 20.58 -11.85 9.61
C PHE A 177 20.51 -11.97 11.13
N VAL A 178 19.72 -11.09 11.74
CA VAL A 178 19.34 -11.12 13.15
C VAL A 178 17.82 -11.09 13.25
N TRP A 179 17.21 -12.26 13.40
CA TRP A 179 15.76 -12.41 13.53
C TRP A 179 15.30 -11.98 14.93
N SER A 180 14.39 -11.01 14.98
CA SER A 180 13.87 -10.42 16.23
C SER A 180 12.49 -10.94 16.58
N HIS A 181 11.64 -11.20 15.58
CA HIS A 181 10.30 -11.74 15.78
C HIS A 181 10.12 -12.98 14.90
N CYS A 182 9.65 -14.07 15.49
CA CYS A 182 9.38 -15.33 14.77
C CYS A 182 8.00 -15.88 15.17
N ILE A 183 7.23 -16.31 14.18
CA ILE A 183 6.05 -17.15 14.40
C ILE A 183 6.22 -18.46 13.63
N SER A 184 5.76 -19.55 14.20
CA SER A 184 5.74 -20.87 13.58
C SER A 184 4.33 -21.44 13.62
N PHE A 185 3.98 -22.23 12.62
CA PHE A 185 2.74 -23.00 12.60
C PHE A 185 2.97 -24.37 13.25
N SER A 186 2.31 -24.62 14.37
CA SER A 186 2.41 -25.89 15.10
C SER A 186 1.07 -26.24 15.73
N ASN A 187 0.73 -27.53 15.77
CA ASN A 187 -0.53 -28.02 16.36
C ASN A 187 -1.80 -27.34 15.81
N GLY A 188 -1.78 -26.92 14.54
CA GLY A 188 -2.93 -26.28 13.89
C GLY A 188 -3.05 -24.77 14.15
N GLU A 189 -2.12 -24.16 14.88
CA GLU A 189 -2.14 -22.74 15.24
C GLU A 189 -0.82 -22.05 14.93
N TRP A 190 -0.89 -20.74 14.68
CA TRP A 190 0.27 -19.87 14.55
C TRP A 190 0.68 -19.36 15.92
N VAL A 191 1.87 -19.74 16.37
CA VAL A 191 2.40 -19.40 17.69
C VAL A 191 3.68 -18.59 17.55
N THR A 192 3.91 -17.63 18.46
CA THR A 192 5.20 -16.94 18.54
C THR A 192 6.25 -17.88 19.10
N SER A 193 7.33 -18.09 18.34
CA SER A 193 8.48 -18.83 18.83
C SER A 193 9.44 -17.87 19.51
N ALA A 194 9.60 -17.99 20.83
CA ALA A 194 10.62 -17.27 21.59
C ALA A 194 12.00 -17.95 21.49
N GLU A 195 12.03 -19.22 21.08
CA GLU A 195 13.25 -19.99 20.94
C GLU A 195 13.87 -19.80 19.56
N LYS A 196 15.21 -19.83 19.52
CA LYS A 196 16.01 -19.71 18.31
C LYS A 196 15.64 -20.89 17.39
N VAL A 197 14.90 -20.60 16.33
CA VAL A 197 14.46 -21.63 15.37
C VAL A 197 15.68 -22.02 14.52
N PRO A 198 16.24 -23.24 14.67
CA PRO A 198 17.54 -23.59 14.08
C PRO A 198 17.53 -23.63 12.54
N SER A 199 16.36 -23.82 11.94
CA SER A 199 16.18 -23.88 10.48
C SER A 199 16.19 -22.50 9.81
N LEU A 200 16.22 -21.40 10.58
CA LEU A 200 16.25 -20.08 9.97
C LEU A 200 17.62 -19.78 9.40
N VAL A 201 17.62 -19.36 8.13
CA VAL A 201 18.79 -18.86 7.44
C VAL A 201 19.40 -17.71 8.24
N SER A 202 20.64 -17.89 8.71
CA SER A 202 21.35 -16.87 9.49
C SER A 202 22.26 -16.00 8.64
N SER A 203 22.69 -16.49 7.48
CA SER A 203 23.54 -15.78 6.53
C SER A 203 23.59 -16.51 5.20
N PHE A 204 23.87 -15.78 4.12
CA PHE A 204 24.19 -16.33 2.80
C PHE A 204 24.95 -15.29 1.97
N SER A 205 25.68 -15.73 0.93
CA SER A 205 26.24 -14.81 -0.06
C SER A 205 25.22 -14.54 -1.15
N LEU A 206 24.93 -13.28 -1.45
CA LEU A 206 24.05 -12.87 -2.56
C LEU A 206 24.50 -13.44 -3.92
N SER A 207 25.78 -13.77 -4.06
CA SER A 207 26.35 -14.40 -5.27
C SER A 207 26.21 -15.94 -5.29
N ASP A 208 25.69 -16.55 -4.23
CA ASP A 208 25.57 -18.00 -4.10
C ASP A 208 24.72 -18.60 -5.23
N ALA A 209 25.15 -19.75 -5.75
CA ALA A 209 24.44 -20.50 -6.78
C ALA A 209 23.02 -20.88 -6.33
N ASN A 210 22.82 -21.15 -5.04
CA ASN A 210 21.54 -21.56 -4.44
C ASN A 210 20.52 -20.41 -4.35
N ILE A 211 20.94 -19.18 -4.61
CA ILE A 211 20.03 -18.04 -4.67
C ILE A 211 19.33 -17.98 -6.02
N LEU A 212 18.02 -18.02 -5.98
CA LEU A 212 17.15 -18.02 -7.14
C LEU A 212 16.19 -16.83 -7.09
N PRO A 213 15.71 -16.35 -8.25
CA PRO A 213 14.62 -15.38 -8.30
C PRO A 213 13.34 -15.99 -7.71
N VAL A 214 12.49 -15.16 -7.10
CA VAL A 214 11.14 -15.58 -6.68
C VAL A 214 10.21 -15.51 -7.89
N GLY A 215 9.72 -16.67 -8.33
CA GLY A 215 8.81 -16.83 -9.46
C GLY A 215 7.45 -16.15 -9.29
N THR A 216 6.72 -15.98 -10.40
CA THR A 216 5.37 -15.35 -10.38
C THR A 216 4.24 -16.26 -9.94
N ASP A 217 4.49 -17.55 -10.01
CA ASP A 217 3.68 -18.69 -9.62
C ASP A 217 3.94 -19.10 -8.16
N GLU A 218 4.98 -18.57 -7.53
CA GLU A 218 5.30 -18.83 -6.14
C GLU A 218 4.44 -17.98 -5.20
N THR A 219 3.63 -18.64 -4.38
CA THR A 219 2.73 -18.04 -3.40
C THR A 219 3.01 -18.57 -1.99
N ALA A 220 2.32 -18.00 -1.01
CA ALA A 220 2.25 -18.55 0.34
C ALA A 220 1.83 -20.03 0.34
N GLU A 221 0.82 -20.37 -0.46
CA GLU A 221 0.27 -21.72 -0.56
C GLU A 221 1.30 -22.69 -1.18
N THR A 222 2.08 -22.26 -2.19
CA THR A 222 3.13 -23.11 -2.75
C THR A 222 4.30 -23.31 -1.80
N LEU A 223 4.59 -22.31 -0.95
CA LEU A 223 5.71 -22.36 -0.03
C LEU A 223 5.41 -23.27 1.17
N TRP A 224 4.33 -23.00 1.90
CA TRP A 224 4.04 -23.71 3.16
C TRP A 224 2.82 -24.63 3.08
N GLY A 225 2.27 -24.88 1.89
CA GLY A 225 1.20 -25.83 1.65
C GLY A 225 -0.17 -25.34 2.15
N GLU A 226 -0.94 -26.25 2.74
CA GLU A 226 -2.33 -26.02 3.18
C GLU A 226 -2.47 -25.17 4.46
N LYS A 227 -1.37 -24.64 5.01
CA LYS A 227 -1.42 -23.84 6.25
C LYS A 227 -2.20 -22.53 6.03
N PRO A 228 -3.06 -22.13 6.98
CA PRO A 228 -3.88 -20.92 6.84
C PRO A 228 -3.03 -19.64 6.84
N ASP A 229 -3.56 -18.56 6.25
CA ASP A 229 -2.87 -17.26 6.19
C ASP A 229 -2.53 -16.73 7.61
N PRO A 230 -1.25 -16.48 7.92
CA PRO A 230 -0.80 -16.01 9.24
C PRO A 230 -1.13 -14.55 9.55
N LYS A 231 -1.76 -13.82 8.63
CA LYS A 231 -2.00 -12.37 8.75
C LYS A 231 -2.56 -11.95 10.12
N MET A 232 -3.57 -12.65 10.64
CA MET A 232 -4.15 -12.30 11.94
C MET A 232 -3.13 -12.45 13.09
N SER A 233 -2.33 -13.51 13.07
CA SER A 233 -1.29 -13.74 14.09
C SER A 233 -0.13 -12.75 13.96
N LEU A 234 0.23 -12.35 12.74
CA LEU A 234 1.22 -11.29 12.51
C LEU A 234 0.75 -9.95 13.09
N GLU A 235 -0.50 -9.56 12.83
CA GLU A 235 -1.10 -8.33 13.35
C GLU A 235 -1.19 -8.35 14.88
N ALA A 236 -1.60 -9.49 15.47
CA ALA A 236 -1.71 -9.64 16.92
C ALA A 236 -0.35 -9.54 17.65
N ASN A 237 0.73 -9.98 17.00
CA ASN A 237 2.07 -10.00 17.58
C ASN A 237 2.95 -8.82 17.12
N GLY A 238 2.34 -7.80 16.49
CA GLY A 238 3.03 -6.55 16.17
C GLY A 238 4.09 -6.65 15.08
N PHE A 239 4.05 -7.68 14.23
CA PHE A 239 4.97 -7.80 13.10
C PHE A 239 4.84 -6.60 12.15
N GLN A 240 5.96 -6.02 11.71
CA GLN A 240 5.96 -4.98 10.67
C GLN A 240 5.68 -5.55 9.28
N MET A 241 5.84 -6.86 9.11
CA MET A 241 5.34 -7.64 7.97
C MET A 241 3.80 -7.65 7.94
N ARG A 242 3.18 -6.49 7.70
CA ARG A 242 1.71 -6.31 7.67
C ARG A 242 1.01 -7.09 6.56
N ARG A 243 1.79 -7.62 5.61
CA ARG A 243 1.30 -8.47 4.54
C ARG A 243 2.44 -9.39 4.14
N VAL A 244 2.20 -10.69 4.20
CA VAL A 244 3.09 -11.67 3.59
C VAL A 244 2.88 -11.59 2.09
N VAL A 245 3.62 -10.68 1.44
CA VAL A 245 3.61 -10.52 0.00
C VAL A 245 4.74 -11.36 -0.56
N LEU A 246 4.46 -12.64 -0.74
CA LEU A 246 5.34 -13.53 -1.52
C LEU A 246 5.05 -13.40 -3.03
N THR A 247 3.90 -12.84 -3.39
CA THR A 247 3.56 -12.61 -4.80
C THR A 247 4.37 -11.45 -5.38
N PRO A 248 4.95 -11.59 -6.58
CA PRO A 248 5.37 -10.44 -7.34
C PRO A 248 4.13 -9.62 -7.66
N ARG A 249 4.08 -8.40 -7.11
CA ARG A 249 3.06 -7.41 -7.43
C ARG A 249 2.92 -7.31 -8.95
N ARG A 250 1.87 -7.92 -9.53
CA ARG A 250 1.49 -7.67 -10.93
C ARG A 250 1.33 -6.16 -11.04
N ARG A 251 2.12 -5.51 -11.90
CA ARG A 251 1.83 -4.13 -12.28
C ARG A 251 0.42 -4.13 -12.87
N ARG A 252 -0.50 -3.43 -12.21
CA ARG A 252 -1.62 -2.79 -12.90
C ARG A 252 -1.06 -1.68 -13.77
#